data_AF-A0AAE0FZ78-F1
#
_entry.id   AF-A0AAE0FZ78-F1
#
_cell.length_a   1.000
_cell.length_b   1.000
_cell.length_c   1.000
_cell.angle_alpha   90.00
_cell.angle_beta   90.00
_cell.angle_gamma   90.00
#
_symmetry.space_group_name_H-M   'P 1'
#
loop_
_entity.id
_entity.type
_entity.pdbx_description
1 polymer ?
#
loop_
_entity_poly.entity_id
_entity_poly.type
_entity_poly.pdbx_seq_one_letter_code
_entity_poly.pdbx_strand_id
1 'polypeptide(L)'
;SPGQLMLENLVLMNGLIEGIDGGGSLAVGVGSTLSMLDCLLLNNHAERSYGGAVFIAGNSTGIFQRVSFQSNQALLRGGALYVQGSAVVKEGCRFLNNTARLLGDHIFLEERATLALSSELVDTVTLNDNTTVARIQREDVNTTRVTTYIAPPPPFPEPAKERIVETLEELRAAIADQALLDGQLRLQRSVDLDSRALPTVMWGLAILGECGSQRCVLDAHRQSQILQVGADERTQGVLVLEHIELRNGYSYSPEQFNSQAWGAALHFGENATGIITNCTFVSNYAGGLFGMGGALSTTKGSHVSLANTVFDSNRSNKLGGAIATEGGLLELRDGCLFVNNTSHDQTSRPPAIVGYLSAKPSASLNHWIYLLPSRIS
;
A
#
# COMPACT_ATOMS: atom_id res chain seq x y z
N SER A 1 -6.42 13.69 -7.30
CA SER A 1 -5.06 13.93 -7.86
C SER A 1 -4.50 12.60 -8.31
N PRO A 2 -3.62 12.57 -9.33
CA PRO A 2 -2.78 11.41 -9.61
C PRO A 2 -2.06 11.00 -8.32
N GLY A 3 -2.12 9.73 -7.96
CA GLY A 3 -1.42 9.22 -6.78
C GLY A 3 0.03 8.86 -7.12
N GLN A 4 0.92 9.00 -6.15
CA GLN A 4 2.31 8.57 -6.26
C GLN A 4 2.66 7.57 -5.16
N LEU A 5 3.23 6.44 -5.57
CA LEU A 5 3.74 5.42 -4.67
C LEU A 5 5.24 5.22 -4.91
N MET A 6 6.03 5.48 -3.88
CA MET A 6 7.49 5.31 -3.92
C MET A 6 7.90 4.20 -2.96
N LEU A 7 8.52 3.17 -3.51
CA LEU A 7 8.98 1.97 -2.81
C LEU A 7 10.49 1.85 -2.95
N GLU A 8 11.21 1.86 -1.84
CA GLU A 8 12.67 1.76 -1.82
C GLU A 8 13.14 0.76 -0.77
N ASN A 9 14.00 -0.18 -1.16
CA ASN A 9 14.61 -1.16 -0.26
C ASN A 9 13.57 -1.99 0.51
N LEU A 10 12.61 -2.57 -0.21
CA LEU A 10 11.48 -3.30 0.37
C LEU A 10 11.48 -4.78 0.02
N VAL A 11 10.82 -5.58 0.87
CA VAL A 11 10.48 -6.97 0.56
C VAL A 11 8.97 -7.18 0.64
N LEU A 12 8.37 -7.60 -0.46
CA LEU A 12 6.96 -8.00 -0.56
C LEU A 12 6.89 -9.50 -0.83
N MET A 13 6.43 -10.27 0.15
CA MET A 13 6.40 -11.72 0.03
C MET A 13 5.10 -12.38 0.46
N ASN A 14 4.81 -13.50 -0.19
CA ASN A 14 3.66 -14.36 0.08
C ASN A 14 2.34 -13.59 0.02
N GLY A 15 2.29 -12.60 -0.86
CA GLY A 15 1.08 -11.86 -1.10
C GLY A 15 0.03 -12.69 -1.82
N LEU A 16 -1.22 -12.60 -1.38
CA LEU A 16 -2.34 -13.29 -2.03
C LEU A 16 -3.48 -12.34 -2.35
N ILE A 17 -3.96 -12.47 -3.58
CA ILE A 17 -5.15 -11.81 -4.07
C ILE A 17 -6.12 -12.84 -4.65
N GLU A 18 -7.34 -12.86 -4.13
CA GLU A 18 -8.37 -13.81 -4.54
C GLU A 18 -9.41 -13.17 -5.48
N GLY A 19 -9.37 -11.83 -5.60
CA GLY A 19 -10.24 -11.03 -6.45
C GLY A 19 -9.82 -10.97 -7.91
N ILE A 20 -10.61 -10.29 -8.72
CA ILE A 20 -10.35 -10.08 -10.16
C ILE A 20 -9.70 -8.73 -10.42
N ASP A 21 -8.81 -8.65 -11.41
CA ASP A 21 -8.09 -7.43 -11.84
C ASP A 21 -6.97 -6.82 -10.95
N GLY A 22 -6.23 -7.54 -10.10
CA GLY A 22 -5.11 -6.95 -9.35
C GLY A 22 -3.91 -7.86 -9.18
N GLY A 23 -2.79 -7.27 -8.76
CA GLY A 23 -1.53 -7.98 -8.65
C GLY A 23 -1.38 -8.68 -7.31
N GLY A 24 -0.67 -9.81 -7.29
CA GLY A 24 -0.51 -10.62 -6.07
C GLY A 24 0.13 -9.88 -4.89
N SER A 25 0.82 -8.77 -5.16
CA SER A 25 1.29 -7.84 -4.13
C SER A 25 0.90 -6.37 -4.35
N LEU A 26 0.70 -5.92 -5.59
CA LEU A 26 0.52 -4.50 -5.83
C LEU A 26 -0.36 -4.25 -7.03
N ALA A 27 -1.28 -3.30 -6.93
CA ALA A 27 -2.06 -2.81 -8.07
C ALA A 27 -2.02 -1.29 -8.15
N VAL A 28 -1.54 -0.78 -9.28
CA VAL A 28 -1.53 0.64 -9.59
C VAL A 28 -2.82 0.98 -10.32
N GLY A 29 -3.72 1.71 -9.66
CA GLY A 29 -4.96 2.16 -10.27
C GLY A 29 -4.77 3.44 -11.10
N VAL A 30 -5.85 3.85 -11.78
CA VAL A 30 -5.88 4.78 -12.92
C VAL A 30 -5.07 6.06 -12.70
N GLY A 31 -4.23 6.39 -13.70
CA GLY A 31 -3.52 7.67 -13.82
C GLY A 31 -2.45 7.90 -12.76
N SER A 32 -1.89 6.84 -12.18
CA SER A 32 -0.96 6.93 -11.06
C SER A 32 0.46 6.52 -11.44
N THR A 33 1.42 6.84 -10.58
CA THR A 33 2.83 6.47 -10.79
C THR A 33 3.34 5.61 -9.65
N LEU A 34 3.91 4.46 -10.01
CA LEU A 34 4.68 3.59 -9.13
C LEU A 34 6.17 3.75 -9.45
N SER A 35 6.99 3.98 -8.42
CA SER A 35 8.44 3.88 -8.50
C SER A 35 8.94 2.84 -7.52
N MET A 36 9.72 1.86 -8.01
CA MET A 36 10.33 0.82 -7.21
C MET A 36 11.85 0.80 -7.41
N LEU A 37 12.58 0.85 -6.29
CA LEU A 37 14.03 0.85 -6.25
C LEU A 37 14.54 -0.16 -5.22
N ASP A 38 15.45 -1.05 -5.61
CA ASP A 38 16.09 -2.00 -4.68
C ASP A 38 15.09 -2.90 -3.93
N CYS A 39 14.01 -3.32 -4.60
CA CYS A 39 12.95 -4.13 -3.99
C CYS A 39 13.01 -5.61 -4.39
N LEU A 40 12.48 -6.48 -3.53
CA LEU A 40 12.23 -7.90 -3.80
C LEU A 40 10.74 -8.21 -3.71
N LEU A 41 10.19 -8.80 -4.77
CA LEU A 41 8.84 -9.34 -4.80
C LEU A 41 8.92 -10.86 -4.97
N LEU A 42 8.55 -11.59 -3.92
CA LEU A 42 8.79 -13.03 -3.80
C LEU A 42 7.50 -13.80 -3.51
N ASN A 43 7.23 -14.87 -4.27
CA ASN A 43 6.11 -15.79 -4.00
C ASN A 43 4.74 -15.10 -3.89
N ASN A 44 4.52 -14.00 -4.62
CA ASN A 44 3.21 -13.37 -4.66
C ASN A 44 2.31 -14.09 -5.66
N HIS A 45 1.02 -14.21 -5.33
CA HIS A 45 0.07 -15.02 -6.07
C HIS A 45 -1.21 -14.27 -6.39
N ALA A 46 -1.53 -14.19 -7.68
CA ALA A 46 -2.82 -13.77 -8.21
C ALA A 46 -3.69 -14.96 -8.59
N GLU A 47 -4.54 -15.40 -7.65
CA GLU A 47 -5.32 -16.63 -7.76
C GLU A 47 -6.37 -16.57 -8.88
N ARG A 48 -6.96 -15.39 -9.10
CA ARG A 48 -8.02 -15.18 -10.12
C ARG A 48 -7.74 -13.99 -11.03
N SER A 49 -6.49 -13.56 -11.11
CA SER A 49 -6.14 -12.28 -11.73
C SER A 49 -4.82 -12.31 -12.53
N TYR A 50 -4.32 -11.10 -12.83
CA TYR A 50 -3.15 -10.80 -13.63
C TYR A 50 -2.02 -10.26 -12.74
N GLY A 51 -0.77 -10.28 -13.20
CA GLY A 51 0.33 -9.63 -12.50
C GLY A 51 0.64 -10.34 -11.18
N GLY A 52 1.25 -11.53 -11.22
CA GLY A 52 1.43 -12.35 -10.02
C GLY A 52 2.16 -11.61 -8.89
N ALA A 53 2.96 -10.59 -9.21
CA ALA A 53 3.40 -9.58 -8.26
C ALA A 53 2.68 -8.24 -8.44
N VAL A 54 2.76 -7.64 -9.62
CA VAL A 54 2.38 -6.25 -9.87
C VAL A 54 1.40 -6.16 -11.04
N PHE A 55 0.32 -5.42 -10.83
CA PHE A 55 -0.66 -5.05 -11.85
C PHE A 55 -0.65 -3.53 -12.05
N ILE A 56 -0.42 -3.06 -13.28
CA ILE A 56 -0.48 -1.64 -13.63
C ILE A 56 -1.71 -1.41 -14.51
N ALA A 57 -2.66 -0.62 -14.03
CA ALA A 57 -3.95 -0.37 -14.69
C ALA A 57 -4.07 1.05 -15.24
N GLY A 58 -4.99 1.25 -16.19
CA GLY A 58 -5.61 2.55 -16.47
C GLY A 58 -4.64 3.70 -16.75
N ASN A 59 -3.80 3.56 -17.78
CA ASN A 59 -2.84 4.60 -18.21
C ASN A 59 -1.87 5.07 -17.10
N SER A 60 -1.57 4.18 -16.15
CA SER A 60 -0.59 4.42 -15.09
C SER A 60 0.82 4.08 -15.55
N THR A 61 1.82 4.58 -14.84
CA THR A 61 3.23 4.31 -15.14
C THR A 61 3.92 3.59 -13.99
N GLY A 62 4.54 2.44 -14.27
CA GLY A 62 5.45 1.76 -13.34
C GLY A 62 6.90 1.97 -13.75
N ILE A 63 7.75 2.35 -12.80
CA ILE A 63 9.19 2.53 -12.99
C ILE A 63 9.90 1.58 -12.05
N PHE A 64 10.72 0.68 -12.59
CA PHE A 64 11.42 -0.36 -11.84
C PHE A 64 12.92 -0.23 -12.06
N GLN A 65 13.70 -0.23 -10.99
CA GLN A 65 15.16 -0.23 -11.04
C GLN A 65 15.74 -1.11 -9.93
N ARG A 66 16.64 -2.03 -10.28
CA ARG A 66 17.19 -3.01 -9.33
C ARG A 66 16.12 -3.76 -8.53
N VAL A 67 15.03 -4.12 -9.21
CA VAL A 67 13.90 -4.87 -8.61
C VAL A 67 13.97 -6.33 -9.00
N SER A 68 13.88 -7.23 -8.02
CA SER A 68 13.83 -8.67 -8.28
C SER A 68 12.42 -9.21 -8.11
N PHE A 69 11.87 -9.81 -9.17
CA PHE A 69 10.62 -10.55 -9.18
C PHE A 69 10.92 -12.05 -9.21
N GLN A 70 10.61 -12.76 -8.14
CA GLN A 70 10.94 -14.18 -7.98
C GLN A 70 9.71 -15.02 -7.62
N SER A 71 9.52 -16.12 -8.35
CA SER A 71 8.51 -17.15 -8.01
C SER A 71 7.08 -16.60 -7.87
N ASN A 72 6.77 -15.50 -8.54
CA ASN A 72 5.43 -14.91 -8.53
C ASN A 72 4.54 -15.62 -9.55
N GLN A 73 3.25 -15.72 -9.24
CA GLN A 73 2.34 -16.58 -9.99
C GLN A 73 1.02 -15.85 -10.29
N ALA A 74 0.57 -15.91 -11.55
CA ALA A 74 -0.74 -15.40 -11.95
C ALA A 74 -1.60 -16.49 -12.60
N LEU A 75 -2.90 -16.52 -12.30
CA LEU A 75 -3.83 -17.40 -13.01
C LEU A 75 -4.02 -16.97 -14.46
N LEU A 76 -4.05 -15.67 -14.75
CA LEU A 76 -4.35 -15.19 -16.09
C LEU A 76 -3.06 -14.87 -16.85
N ARG A 77 -2.50 -13.67 -16.66
CA ARG A 77 -1.37 -13.19 -17.46
C ARG A 77 -0.37 -12.40 -16.63
N GLY A 78 0.89 -12.38 -17.03
CA GLY A 78 1.93 -11.60 -16.37
C GLY A 78 2.31 -12.21 -15.03
N GLY A 79 3.05 -13.32 -15.01
CA GLY A 79 3.34 -14.04 -13.76
C GLY A 79 4.12 -13.20 -12.74
N ALA A 80 4.90 -12.21 -13.19
CA ALA A 80 5.38 -11.13 -12.33
C ALA A 80 4.60 -9.84 -12.54
N LEU A 81 4.57 -9.32 -13.76
CA LEU A 81 4.10 -7.98 -14.07
C LEU A 81 3.03 -8.02 -15.17
N TYR A 82 1.90 -7.38 -14.93
CA TYR A 82 0.89 -7.09 -15.94
C TYR A 82 0.78 -5.59 -16.14
N VAL A 83 0.73 -5.13 -17.40
CA VAL A 83 0.74 -3.71 -17.74
C VAL A 83 -0.37 -3.36 -18.73
N GLN A 84 -1.29 -2.49 -18.31
CA GLN A 84 -2.33 -1.83 -19.12
C GLN A 84 -2.08 -0.31 -19.26
N GLY A 85 -0.85 0.12 -19.00
CA GLY A 85 -0.41 1.51 -19.13
C GLY A 85 1.02 1.54 -19.65
N SER A 86 1.92 2.14 -18.90
CA SER A 86 3.33 2.23 -19.24
C SER A 86 4.19 1.55 -18.17
N ALA A 87 5.23 0.87 -18.60
CA ALA A 87 6.24 0.32 -17.72
C ALA A 87 7.65 0.68 -18.23
N VAL A 88 8.50 1.13 -17.32
CA VAL A 88 9.92 1.39 -17.57
C VAL A 88 10.72 0.46 -16.66
N VAL A 89 11.38 -0.53 -17.26
CA VAL A 89 12.22 -1.49 -16.55
C VAL A 89 13.67 -1.15 -16.83
N LYS A 90 14.32 -0.56 -15.82
CA LYS A 90 15.71 -0.12 -15.85
C LYS A 90 16.66 -1.25 -15.45
N GLU A 91 17.95 -0.96 -15.55
CA GLU A 91 19.05 -1.86 -15.21
C GLU A 91 18.92 -2.50 -13.82
N GLY A 92 19.46 -3.71 -13.70
CA GLY A 92 19.49 -4.49 -12.47
C GLY A 92 18.17 -5.15 -12.08
N CYS A 93 17.08 -4.97 -12.84
CA CYS A 93 15.86 -5.74 -12.60
C CYS A 93 16.04 -7.22 -12.97
N ARG A 94 15.39 -8.13 -12.26
CA ARG A 94 15.49 -9.59 -12.49
C ARG A 94 14.11 -10.23 -12.44
N PHE A 95 13.83 -11.13 -13.39
CA PHE A 95 12.61 -11.95 -13.41
C PHE A 95 13.02 -13.42 -13.37
N LEU A 96 12.69 -14.12 -12.28
CA LEU A 96 13.12 -15.49 -12.03
C LEU A 96 11.93 -16.35 -11.64
N ASN A 97 11.71 -17.47 -12.34
CA ASN A 97 10.70 -18.48 -11.99
C ASN A 97 9.28 -17.92 -11.79
N ASN A 98 8.95 -16.79 -12.41
CA ASN A 98 7.57 -16.29 -12.40
C ASN A 98 6.77 -17.03 -13.47
N THR A 99 5.51 -17.34 -13.18
CA THR A 99 4.67 -18.16 -14.08
C THR A 99 3.27 -17.58 -14.23
N ALA A 100 2.72 -17.64 -15.43
CA ALA A 100 1.31 -17.36 -15.67
C ALA A 100 0.64 -18.57 -16.34
N ARG A 101 -0.60 -18.91 -15.94
CA ARG A 101 -1.26 -20.08 -16.53
C ARG A 101 -1.62 -19.88 -18.01
N LEU A 102 -1.93 -18.65 -18.44
CA LEU A 102 -2.30 -18.39 -19.84
C LEU A 102 -1.13 -17.83 -20.64
N LEU A 103 -0.64 -16.62 -20.34
CA LEU A 103 0.37 -15.93 -21.15
C LEU A 103 1.26 -14.99 -20.33
N GLY A 104 2.51 -14.80 -20.78
CA GLY A 104 3.44 -13.84 -20.19
C GLY A 104 3.92 -14.28 -18.81
N ASP A 105 4.71 -15.35 -18.76
CA ASP A 105 5.23 -15.91 -17.51
C ASP A 105 5.92 -14.88 -16.62
N HIS A 106 6.66 -13.95 -17.22
CA HIS A 106 7.26 -12.84 -16.49
C HIS A 106 6.44 -11.57 -16.64
N ILE A 107 6.33 -11.05 -17.85
CA ILE A 107 5.67 -9.78 -18.13
C ILE A 107 4.58 -10.00 -19.17
N PHE A 108 3.42 -9.41 -18.96
CA PHE A 108 2.37 -9.30 -19.96
C PHE A 108 1.99 -7.84 -20.18
N LEU A 109 1.89 -7.44 -21.45
CA LEU A 109 1.44 -6.10 -21.86
C LEU A 109 0.09 -6.21 -22.55
N GLU A 110 -0.90 -5.45 -22.07
CA GLU A 110 -2.20 -5.31 -22.71
C GLU A 110 -2.09 -4.45 -23.99
N GLU A 111 -3.09 -4.51 -24.86
CA GLU A 111 -3.14 -3.73 -26.08
C GLU A 111 -2.91 -2.23 -25.79
N ARG A 112 -1.96 -1.61 -26.53
CA ARG A 112 -1.52 -0.20 -26.38
C ARG A 112 -0.68 0.12 -25.13
N ALA A 113 -0.34 -0.87 -24.32
CA ALA A 113 0.63 -0.66 -23.26
C ALA A 113 2.03 -0.42 -23.84
N THR A 114 2.85 0.37 -23.15
CA THR A 114 4.24 0.61 -23.53
C THR A 114 5.19 -0.02 -22.53
N LEU A 115 6.23 -0.66 -23.03
CA LEU A 115 7.32 -1.19 -22.22
C LEU A 115 8.64 -0.66 -22.75
N ALA A 116 9.38 -0.04 -21.86
CA ALA A 116 10.68 0.53 -22.11
C ALA A 116 11.70 -0.28 -21.30
N LEU A 117 12.63 -0.95 -21.98
CA LEU A 117 13.64 -1.82 -21.36
C LEU A 117 15.04 -1.22 -21.50
N SER A 118 15.84 -1.34 -20.44
CA SER A 118 17.29 -1.19 -20.57
C SER A 118 17.85 -2.31 -21.46
N SER A 119 18.86 -2.00 -22.28
CA SER A 119 19.40 -2.90 -23.31
C SER A 119 19.86 -4.27 -22.81
N GLU A 120 20.24 -4.38 -21.54
CA GLU A 120 20.74 -5.61 -20.92
C GLU A 120 19.63 -6.62 -20.54
N LEU A 121 18.36 -6.22 -20.59
CA LEU A 121 17.22 -7.05 -20.17
C LEU A 121 16.48 -7.73 -21.31
N VAL A 122 16.83 -7.42 -22.56
CA VAL A 122 16.11 -7.89 -23.75
C VAL A 122 16.05 -9.42 -23.82
N ASP A 123 17.10 -10.11 -23.35
CA ASP A 123 17.18 -11.58 -23.40
C ASP A 123 16.41 -12.29 -22.26
N THR A 124 15.97 -11.55 -21.23
CA THR A 124 15.27 -12.11 -20.07
C THR A 124 13.74 -11.93 -20.12
N VAL A 125 13.23 -11.21 -21.12
CA VAL A 125 11.81 -10.93 -21.28
C VAL A 125 11.26 -11.75 -22.44
N THR A 126 10.49 -12.80 -22.15
CA THR A 126 9.70 -13.51 -23.16
C THR A 126 8.52 -12.64 -23.56
N LEU A 127 8.61 -12.04 -24.74
CA LEU A 127 7.55 -11.24 -25.35
C LEU A 127 6.71 -12.16 -26.24
N ASN A 128 5.38 -12.03 -26.17
CA ASN A 128 4.46 -12.73 -27.05
C ASN A 128 4.17 -11.94 -28.34
N ASP A 129 3.83 -12.67 -29.40
CA ASP A 129 3.67 -12.21 -30.78
C ASP A 129 2.48 -11.24 -30.97
N ASN A 130 2.62 -10.00 -30.51
CA ASN A 130 1.95 -8.78 -31.01
C ASN A 130 2.40 -7.50 -30.27
N THR A 131 3.49 -7.56 -29.51
CA THR A 131 3.96 -6.46 -28.68
C THR A 131 4.95 -5.56 -29.44
N THR A 132 4.61 -4.28 -29.62
CA THR A 132 5.60 -3.26 -29.99
C THR A 132 6.49 -2.94 -28.79
N VAL A 133 7.71 -3.49 -28.79
CA VAL A 133 8.75 -3.08 -27.84
C VAL A 133 9.52 -1.91 -28.41
N ALA A 134 9.39 -0.74 -27.78
CA ALA A 134 10.29 0.37 -28.04
C ALA A 134 11.62 0.08 -27.35
N ARG A 135 12.68 -0.15 -28.14
CA ARG A 135 14.04 -0.21 -27.62
C ARG A 135 14.43 1.18 -27.16
N ILE A 136 14.74 1.36 -25.88
CA ILE A 136 15.37 2.61 -25.42
C ILE A 136 16.84 2.53 -25.84
N GLN A 137 17.26 3.38 -26.80
CA GLN A 137 18.68 3.66 -26.99
C GLN A 137 19.18 4.49 -25.81
N ARG A 138 20.45 4.33 -25.42
CA ARG A 138 21.09 4.93 -24.22
C ARG A 138 20.81 6.43 -24.00
N GLU A 139 20.39 7.17 -25.02
CA GLU A 139 20.26 8.63 -25.00
C GLU A 139 18.85 9.16 -24.66
N ASP A 140 17.80 8.33 -24.63
CA ASP A 140 16.42 8.80 -24.34
C ASP A 140 16.02 8.75 -22.85
N VAL A 141 16.93 8.31 -21.96
CA VAL A 141 16.71 8.37 -20.51
C VAL A 141 17.00 9.80 -20.02
N ASN A 142 16.23 10.77 -20.53
CA ASN A 142 16.23 12.09 -19.94
C ASN A 142 15.62 11.95 -18.55
N THR A 143 16.50 12.02 -17.56
CA THR A 143 16.27 11.78 -16.15
C THR A 143 15.18 12.70 -15.60
N THR A 144 13.92 12.32 -15.69
CA THR A 144 12.98 12.61 -14.61
C THR A 144 13.26 11.57 -13.54
N ARG A 145 14.37 11.79 -12.82
CA ARG A 145 14.40 11.42 -11.42
C ARG A 145 13.18 12.11 -10.81
N VAL A 146 12.10 11.38 -10.56
CA VAL A 146 11.20 11.76 -9.46
C VAL A 146 11.96 11.42 -8.18
N THR A 147 13.09 12.11 -7.97
CA THR A 147 13.76 12.22 -6.68
C THR A 147 13.37 13.59 -6.15
N THR A 148 12.09 13.82 -5.94
CA THR A 148 11.73 14.67 -4.80
C THR A 148 11.97 13.79 -3.59
N TYR A 149 13.25 13.72 -3.17
CA TYR A 149 13.59 13.38 -1.80
C TYR A 149 12.91 14.46 -0.96
N ILE A 150 11.71 14.16 -0.47
CA ILE A 150 11.15 14.93 0.62
C ILE A 150 11.92 14.41 1.83
N ALA A 151 12.85 15.23 2.33
CA ALA A 151 13.53 14.92 3.57
C ALA A 151 12.45 14.54 4.60
N PRO A 152 12.62 13.46 5.39
CA PRO A 152 11.70 13.16 6.46
C PRO A 152 11.50 14.45 7.26
N PRO A 153 10.25 14.80 7.63
CA PRO A 153 10.01 15.96 8.46
C PRO A 153 10.99 15.90 9.63
N PRO A 154 11.67 17.00 9.98
CA PRO A 154 12.62 16.99 11.07
C PRO A 154 11.95 16.32 12.28
N PRO A 155 12.66 15.44 13.03
CA PRO A 155 12.14 14.92 14.27
C PRO A 155 11.57 16.09 15.06
N PHE A 156 10.36 15.95 15.61
CA PHE A 156 9.73 17.02 16.36
C PHE A 156 10.81 17.67 17.24
N PRO A 157 11.05 18.98 17.11
CA PRO A 157 12.04 19.65 17.96
C PRO A 157 11.72 19.28 19.40
N GLU A 158 12.72 18.83 20.17
CA GLU A 158 12.54 18.23 21.52
C GLU A 158 11.26 18.73 22.18
N PRO A 159 10.22 17.89 22.30
CA PRO A 159 8.90 18.42 22.53
C PRO A 159 8.86 19.04 23.91
N ALA A 160 8.51 20.33 23.96
CA ALA A 160 8.32 21.05 25.21
C ALA A 160 7.20 20.46 26.09
N LYS A 161 6.48 19.45 25.61
CA LYS A 161 5.30 18.84 26.23
C LYS A 161 5.28 17.32 26.03
N GLU A 162 5.34 16.59 27.12
CA GLU A 162 5.33 15.12 27.13
C GLU A 162 4.36 14.55 28.15
N ARG A 163 3.87 13.32 27.90
CA ARG A 163 3.07 12.56 28.86
C ARG A 163 3.39 11.07 28.79
N ILE A 164 3.58 10.45 29.95
CA ILE A 164 3.71 9.00 30.10
C ILE A 164 2.30 8.40 30.11
N VAL A 165 2.14 7.29 29.40
CA VAL A 165 0.88 6.56 29.27
C VAL A 165 1.11 5.09 29.57
N GLU A 166 0.34 4.53 30.50
CA GLU A 166 0.38 3.10 30.85
C GLU A 166 -0.98 2.40 30.72
N THR A 167 -2.07 3.16 30.63
CA THR A 167 -3.44 2.63 30.57
C THR A 167 -4.24 3.15 29.38
N LEU A 168 -5.32 2.45 29.04
CA LEU A 168 -6.24 2.82 27.96
C LEU A 168 -6.90 4.20 28.20
N GLU A 169 -7.34 4.48 29.42
CA GLU A 169 -8.01 5.75 29.72
C GLU A 169 -7.04 6.93 29.72
N GLU A 170 -5.78 6.73 30.15
CA GLU A 170 -4.72 7.73 29.98
C GLU A 170 -4.42 7.99 28.51
N LEU A 171 -4.35 6.94 27.69
CA LEU A 171 -4.12 7.07 26.25
C LEU A 171 -5.24 7.89 25.59
N ARG A 172 -6.50 7.57 25.90
CA ARG A 172 -7.67 8.32 25.41
C ARG A 172 -7.64 9.77 25.84
N ALA A 173 -7.41 10.02 27.12
CA ALA A 173 -7.36 11.38 27.66
C ALA A 173 -6.23 12.18 27.02
N ALA A 174 -5.05 11.58 26.81
CA ALA A 174 -3.89 12.25 26.26
C ALA A 174 -4.04 12.57 24.76
N ILE A 175 -4.63 11.67 23.96
CA ILE A 175 -4.90 11.95 22.53
C ILE A 175 -5.91 13.10 22.38
N ALA A 176 -6.88 13.21 23.29
CA ALA A 176 -7.88 14.28 23.26
C ALA A 176 -7.41 15.61 23.90
N ASP A 177 -6.22 15.65 24.50
CA ASP A 177 -5.73 16.79 25.25
C ASP A 177 -5.05 17.82 24.34
N GLN A 178 -5.72 18.95 24.10
CA GLN A 178 -5.19 20.06 23.31
C GLN A 178 -3.91 20.67 23.91
N ALA A 179 -3.63 20.46 25.21
CA ALA A 179 -2.35 20.87 25.78
C ALA A 179 -1.18 20.19 25.06
N LEU A 180 -1.36 18.98 24.54
CA LEU A 180 -0.36 18.19 23.82
C LEU A 180 -0.31 18.47 22.30
N LEU A 181 -0.84 19.61 21.84
CA LEU A 181 -0.56 20.12 20.49
C LEU A 181 0.96 20.17 20.24
N ASP A 182 1.38 19.44 19.20
CA ASP A 182 2.77 19.20 18.78
C ASP A 182 3.64 18.59 19.89
N GLY A 183 3.02 17.78 20.76
CA GLY A 183 3.65 17.10 21.89
C GLY A 183 3.87 15.60 21.66
N GLN A 184 4.38 14.92 22.69
CA GLN A 184 4.66 13.49 22.65
C GLN A 184 3.97 12.68 23.76
N LEU A 185 3.56 11.46 23.39
CA LEU A 185 3.14 10.41 24.30
C LEU A 185 4.23 9.34 24.37
N ARG A 186 4.61 8.95 25.58
CA ARG A 186 5.55 7.86 25.85
C ARG A 186 4.77 6.69 26.44
N LEU A 187 4.53 5.67 25.62
CA LEU A 187 3.86 4.44 26.06
C LEU A 187 4.89 3.60 26.80
N GLN A 188 4.68 3.36 28.09
CA GLN A 188 5.58 2.51 28.89
C GLN A 188 5.00 1.12 29.14
N ARG A 189 3.75 0.89 28.72
CA ARG A 189 3.10 -0.43 28.73
C ARG A 189 2.31 -0.65 27.44
N SER A 190 2.12 -1.92 27.12
CA SER A 190 1.12 -2.35 26.14
C SER A 190 -0.28 -2.04 26.65
N VAL A 191 -1.17 -1.65 25.73
CA VAL A 191 -2.53 -1.24 26.02
C VAL A 191 -3.51 -2.11 25.22
N ASP A 192 -4.35 -2.83 25.95
CA ASP A 192 -5.51 -3.52 25.38
C ASP A 192 -6.64 -2.51 25.17
N LEU A 193 -7.12 -2.39 23.93
CA LEU A 193 -8.25 -1.54 23.60
C LEU A 193 -9.57 -2.30 23.79
N ASP A 194 -10.63 -1.55 24.04
CA ASP A 194 -12.00 -2.05 24.04
C ASP A 194 -12.71 -1.68 22.72
N SER A 195 -14.01 -1.95 22.63
CA SER A 195 -14.82 -1.65 21.44
C SER A 195 -15.00 -0.15 21.16
N ARG A 196 -14.61 0.75 22.08
CA ARG A 196 -14.61 2.19 21.84
C ARG A 196 -13.30 2.58 21.14
N ALA A 197 -13.42 3.16 19.95
CA ALA A 197 -12.27 3.69 19.23
C ALA A 197 -11.50 4.73 20.07
N LEU A 198 -10.19 4.83 19.84
CA LEU A 198 -9.42 5.96 20.37
C LEU A 198 -9.89 7.27 19.71
N PRO A 199 -9.74 8.42 20.38
CA PRO A 199 -10.06 9.71 19.78
C PRO A 199 -9.26 9.94 18.49
N THR A 200 -9.86 10.66 17.54
CA THR A 200 -9.16 11.08 16.32
C THR A 200 -8.02 12.03 16.66
N VAL A 201 -6.86 11.81 16.06
CA VAL A 201 -5.71 12.72 16.12
C VAL A 201 -5.98 13.89 15.18
N MET A 202 -6.28 15.06 15.75
CA MET A 202 -6.69 16.25 15.02
C MET A 202 -5.57 17.29 14.85
N TRP A 203 -4.39 17.02 15.41
CA TRP A 203 -3.24 17.92 15.47
C TRP A 203 -1.93 17.11 15.44
N GLY A 204 -0.79 17.79 15.58
CA GLY A 204 0.51 17.12 15.70
C GLY A 204 0.66 16.36 17.01
N LEU A 205 0.87 15.05 16.90
CA LEU A 205 1.08 14.17 18.06
C LEU A 205 2.11 13.10 17.71
N ALA A 206 3.13 12.96 18.56
CA ALA A 206 4.04 11.82 18.53
C ALA A 206 3.61 10.77 19.56
N ILE A 207 3.68 9.49 19.19
CA ILE A 207 3.43 8.35 20.09
C ILE A 207 4.62 7.41 19.97
N LEU A 208 5.37 7.29 21.06
CA LEU A 208 6.63 6.54 21.14
C LEU A 208 6.46 5.33 22.07
N GLY A 209 6.83 4.14 21.60
CA GLY A 209 6.82 2.91 22.39
C GLY A 209 8.11 2.71 23.20
N GLU A 210 7.99 2.61 24.51
CA GLU A 210 9.10 2.45 25.47
C GLU A 210 8.94 1.21 26.36
N CYS A 211 8.51 0.08 25.78
CA CYS A 211 8.30 -1.18 26.50
C CYS A 211 9.59 -2.01 26.64
N GLY A 212 10.72 -1.32 26.85
CA GLY A 212 12.05 -1.90 26.98
C GLY A 212 12.61 -2.40 25.64
N SER A 213 12.90 -3.69 25.55
CA SER A 213 13.44 -4.32 24.32
C SER A 213 12.36 -4.76 23.33
N GLN A 214 11.09 -4.70 23.74
CA GLN A 214 9.94 -5.04 22.91
C GLN A 214 9.20 -3.77 22.54
N ARG A 215 8.49 -3.82 21.40
CA ARG A 215 7.55 -2.77 21.04
C ARG A 215 6.41 -2.72 22.04
N CYS A 216 5.93 -1.51 22.34
CA CYS A 216 4.64 -1.40 23.01
C CYS A 216 3.53 -1.83 22.07
N VAL A 217 2.56 -2.57 22.59
CA VAL A 217 1.46 -3.11 21.80
C VAL A 217 0.21 -2.28 22.03
N LEU A 218 -0.47 -1.92 20.95
CA LEU A 218 -1.86 -1.50 20.95
C LEU A 218 -2.69 -2.64 20.32
N ASP A 219 -3.40 -3.38 21.16
CA ASP A 219 -4.20 -4.54 20.73
C ASP A 219 -5.69 -4.20 20.72
N ALA A 220 -6.30 -4.17 19.54
CA ALA A 220 -7.72 -3.88 19.39
C ALA A 220 -8.65 -5.07 19.63
N HIS A 221 -8.12 -6.28 19.82
CA HIS A 221 -8.90 -7.51 20.08
C HIS A 221 -10.00 -7.81 19.04
N ARG A 222 -9.86 -7.26 17.83
CA ARG A 222 -10.87 -7.25 16.76
C ARG A 222 -12.18 -6.54 17.13
N GLN A 223 -12.10 -5.54 18.01
CA GLN A 223 -13.27 -4.82 18.52
C GLN A 223 -13.40 -3.40 17.96
N SER A 224 -12.32 -2.79 17.49
CA SER A 224 -12.32 -1.41 17.04
C SER A 224 -11.20 -1.11 16.03
N GLN A 225 -11.34 -0.01 15.30
CA GLN A 225 -10.21 0.62 14.62
C GLN A 225 -9.29 1.25 15.67
N ILE A 226 -7.97 1.12 15.52
CA ILE A 226 -7.03 1.61 16.53
C ILE A 226 -6.95 3.13 16.54
N LEU A 227 -6.57 3.77 15.43
CA LEU A 227 -6.34 5.21 15.36
C LEU A 227 -6.81 5.80 14.03
N GLN A 228 -7.39 7.00 14.10
CA GLN A 228 -7.72 7.85 12.97
C GLN A 228 -6.96 9.17 13.07
N VAL A 229 -6.47 9.68 11.93
CA VAL A 229 -5.73 10.95 11.82
C VAL A 229 -6.43 11.86 10.84
N GLY A 230 -6.87 13.03 11.30
CA GLY A 230 -7.71 13.95 10.53
C GLY A 230 -9.15 13.45 10.38
N ALA A 231 -10.13 14.32 10.60
CA ALA A 231 -11.55 13.98 10.47
C ALA A 231 -12.16 14.51 9.16
N ASP A 232 -11.62 15.60 8.62
CA ASP A 232 -12.16 16.28 7.44
C ASP A 232 -11.10 17.15 6.72
N GLU A 233 -11.47 17.77 5.60
CA GLU A 233 -10.59 18.64 4.80
C GLU A 233 -10.04 19.86 5.58
N ARG A 234 -10.60 20.19 6.76
CA ARG A 234 -10.19 21.36 7.56
C ARG A 234 -9.17 21.01 8.63
N THR A 235 -8.90 19.72 8.85
CA THR A 235 -8.13 19.22 10.00
C THR A 235 -6.87 18.51 9.53
N GLN A 236 -5.74 19.21 9.57
CA GLN A 236 -4.42 18.68 9.21
C GLN A 236 -3.82 17.91 10.40
N GLY A 237 -4.37 16.72 10.68
CA GLY A 237 -3.80 15.83 11.69
C GLY A 237 -2.39 15.38 11.28
N VAL A 238 -1.44 15.40 12.22
CA VAL A 238 -0.07 14.91 12.00
C VAL A 238 0.22 13.86 13.07
N LEU A 239 0.51 12.63 12.63
CA LEU A 239 0.84 11.54 13.54
C LEU A 239 2.26 11.06 13.30
N VAL A 240 3.05 11.02 14.36
CA VAL A 240 4.34 10.33 14.38
C VAL A 240 4.21 9.09 15.26
N LEU A 241 4.49 7.92 14.70
CA LEU A 241 4.53 6.66 15.43
C LEU A 241 5.93 6.09 15.38
N GLU A 242 6.45 5.71 16.54
CA GLU A 242 7.74 5.04 16.64
C GLU A 242 7.70 3.86 17.60
N HIS A 243 8.26 2.72 17.17
CA HIS A 243 8.50 1.55 18.01
C HIS A 243 7.23 0.94 18.65
N ILE A 244 6.12 0.94 17.89
CA ILE A 244 4.82 0.41 18.33
C ILE A 244 4.37 -0.75 17.44
N GLU A 245 3.76 -1.75 18.06
CA GLU A 245 2.99 -2.79 17.37
C GLU A 245 1.49 -2.49 17.44
N LEU A 246 0.84 -2.40 16.28
CA LEU A 246 -0.60 -2.21 16.14
C LEU A 246 -1.21 -3.53 15.63
N ARG A 247 -2.02 -4.20 16.47
CA ARG A 247 -2.54 -5.52 16.14
C ARG A 247 -4.04 -5.65 16.31
N ASN A 248 -4.60 -6.62 15.57
CA ASN A 248 -6.00 -7.01 15.65
C ASN A 248 -7.00 -5.87 15.46
N GLY A 249 -6.60 -4.79 14.77
CA GLY A 249 -7.50 -3.72 14.36
C GLY A 249 -8.64 -4.26 13.52
N TYR A 250 -9.85 -3.75 13.74
CA TYR A 250 -11.05 -4.20 13.04
C TYR A 250 -11.90 -3.01 12.60
N SER A 251 -12.01 -2.86 11.29
CA SER A 251 -12.82 -1.80 10.67
C SER A 251 -13.91 -2.47 9.86
N TYR A 252 -15.05 -2.73 10.50
CA TYR A 252 -16.29 -3.24 9.91
C TYR A 252 -17.39 -3.33 10.98
N SER A 253 -18.64 -3.02 10.62
CA SER A 253 -19.80 -3.37 11.42
C SER A 253 -20.61 -4.45 10.71
N PRO A 254 -20.77 -5.66 11.29
CA PRO A 254 -21.62 -6.72 10.74
C PRO A 254 -23.08 -6.30 10.54
N GLU A 255 -23.55 -5.35 11.35
CA GLU A 255 -24.91 -4.80 11.27
C GLU A 255 -25.10 -3.88 10.06
N GLN A 256 -24.01 -3.36 9.49
CA GLN A 256 -24.01 -2.46 8.35
C GLN A 256 -23.15 -3.05 7.23
N PHE A 257 -23.71 -4.02 6.50
CA PHE A 257 -23.01 -4.74 5.43
C PHE A 257 -22.39 -3.83 4.34
N ASN A 258 -22.98 -2.66 4.11
CA ASN A 258 -22.51 -1.64 3.16
C ASN A 258 -21.61 -0.56 3.78
N SER A 259 -21.17 -0.71 5.03
CA SER A 259 -20.30 0.27 5.69
C SER A 259 -18.94 0.35 5.01
N GLN A 260 -18.43 1.58 4.90
CA GLN A 260 -17.05 1.81 4.48
C GLN A 260 -16.12 1.39 5.61
N ALA A 261 -15.09 0.64 5.26
CA ALA A 261 -14.14 0.06 6.18
C ALA A 261 -12.75 0.45 5.71
N TRP A 262 -12.13 1.37 6.44
CA TRP A 262 -10.80 1.88 6.15
C TRP A 262 -9.80 1.34 7.18
N GLY A 263 -8.55 1.13 6.77
CA GLY A 263 -7.37 1.16 7.64
C GLY A 263 -7.60 0.65 9.07
N ALA A 264 -7.68 -0.66 9.29
CA ALA A 264 -8.19 -1.16 10.56
C ALA A 264 -7.27 -0.86 11.76
N ALA A 265 -5.98 -0.65 11.51
CA ALA A 265 -5.10 -0.03 12.49
C ALA A 265 -5.07 1.50 12.35
N LEU A 266 -4.78 2.00 11.14
CA LEU A 266 -4.60 3.43 10.89
C LEU A 266 -5.39 3.92 9.69
N HIS A 267 -6.18 4.97 9.89
CA HIS A 267 -6.79 5.73 8.81
C HIS A 267 -6.29 7.18 8.78
N PHE A 268 -5.69 7.57 7.65
CA PHE A 268 -5.30 8.94 7.36
C PHE A 268 -6.36 9.61 6.46
N GLY A 269 -7.09 10.55 7.05
CA GLY A 269 -8.07 11.41 6.37
C GLY A 269 -7.43 12.40 5.40
N GLU A 270 -8.26 13.27 4.81
CA GLU A 270 -7.77 14.21 3.78
C GLU A 270 -6.70 15.16 4.34
N ASN A 271 -5.62 15.35 3.60
CA ASN A 271 -4.47 16.20 3.98
C ASN A 271 -3.77 15.81 5.30
N ALA A 272 -4.05 14.64 5.87
CA ALA A 272 -3.36 14.16 7.07
C ALA A 272 -1.91 13.75 6.75
N THR A 273 -1.00 13.93 7.72
CA THR A 273 0.41 13.53 7.59
C THR A 273 0.76 12.42 8.57
N GLY A 274 1.50 11.42 8.11
CA GLY A 274 1.98 10.30 8.91
C GLY A 274 3.48 10.08 8.75
N ILE A 275 4.19 9.91 9.85
CA ILE A 275 5.57 9.41 9.87
C ILE A 275 5.59 8.19 10.77
N ILE A 276 5.88 7.02 10.20
CA ILE A 276 5.77 5.75 10.90
C ILE A 276 7.10 5.03 10.79
N THR A 277 7.80 4.87 11.91
CA THR A 277 9.13 4.28 11.95
C THR A 277 9.20 3.12 12.93
N ASN A 278 9.94 2.07 12.56
CA ASN A 278 10.19 0.93 13.44
C ASN A 278 8.90 0.28 13.99
N CYS A 279 7.78 0.34 13.27
CA CYS A 279 6.49 -0.17 13.71
C CYS A 279 6.21 -1.58 13.18
N THR A 280 5.16 -2.21 13.70
CA THR A 280 4.67 -3.50 13.19
C THR A 280 3.14 -3.50 13.18
N PHE A 281 2.56 -3.95 12.06
CA PHE A 281 1.11 -4.08 11.87
C PHE A 281 0.77 -5.55 11.69
N VAL A 282 0.04 -6.14 12.66
CA VAL A 282 -0.24 -7.59 12.68
C VAL A 282 -1.72 -7.89 12.69
N SER A 283 -2.17 -8.74 11.77
CA SER A 283 -3.53 -9.30 11.80
C SER A 283 -4.65 -8.25 11.84
N ASN A 284 -4.42 -7.09 11.24
CA ASN A 284 -5.44 -6.06 11.12
C ASN A 284 -6.37 -6.37 9.93
N TYR A 285 -7.67 -6.14 10.12
CA TYR A 285 -8.68 -6.53 9.14
C TYR A 285 -9.71 -5.43 8.85
N ALA A 286 -9.70 -4.98 7.60
CA ALA A 286 -10.72 -4.08 7.04
C ALA A 286 -11.78 -4.91 6.30
N GLY A 287 -12.94 -5.10 6.95
CA GLY A 287 -14.03 -5.96 6.48
C GLY A 287 -15.05 -5.25 5.58
N GLY A 288 -16.25 -5.83 5.43
CA GLY A 288 -17.34 -5.26 4.64
C GLY A 288 -17.12 -5.23 3.12
N LEU A 289 -18.09 -4.75 2.35
CA LEU A 289 -18.01 -4.67 0.88
C LEU A 289 -16.98 -3.65 0.35
N PHE A 290 -16.56 -2.74 1.22
CA PHE A 290 -15.68 -1.63 0.89
C PHE A 290 -14.40 -1.62 1.75
N GLY A 291 -14.02 -2.77 2.32
CA GLY A 291 -12.82 -2.91 3.14
C GLY A 291 -11.53 -2.59 2.38
N MET A 292 -10.83 -1.53 2.79
CA MET A 292 -9.60 -1.07 2.14
C MET A 292 -8.49 -0.87 3.16
N GLY A 293 -7.29 -1.37 2.86
CA GLY A 293 -6.11 -1.16 3.69
C GLY A 293 -6.24 -1.92 5.01
N GLY A 294 -6.01 -3.24 4.99
CA GLY A 294 -6.25 -4.09 6.17
C GLY A 294 -5.60 -3.55 7.44
N ALA A 295 -4.39 -2.98 7.33
CA ALA A 295 -3.74 -2.23 8.39
C ALA A 295 -3.91 -0.72 8.23
N LEU A 296 -3.48 -0.17 7.10
CA LEU A 296 -3.35 1.28 6.91
C LEU A 296 -4.13 1.73 5.68
N SER A 297 -4.83 2.85 5.80
CA SER A 297 -5.45 3.51 4.66
C SER A 297 -5.12 4.99 4.61
N THR A 298 -5.00 5.53 3.40
CA THR A 298 -4.81 6.95 3.16
C THR A 298 -5.82 7.48 2.15
N THR A 299 -6.11 8.76 2.21
CA THR A 299 -7.07 9.43 1.32
C THR A 299 -6.48 10.67 0.65
N LYS A 300 -7.28 11.42 -0.10
CA LYS A 300 -6.84 12.53 -0.94
C LYS A 300 -5.98 13.55 -0.18
N GLY A 301 -4.81 13.85 -0.74
CA GLY A 301 -3.90 14.88 -0.22
C GLY A 301 -3.11 14.46 1.03
N SER A 302 -3.38 13.29 1.59
CA SER A 302 -2.57 12.75 2.69
C SER A 302 -1.13 12.47 2.24
N HIS A 303 -0.19 12.58 3.18
CA HIS A 303 1.21 12.24 2.98
C HIS A 303 1.68 11.32 4.11
N VAL A 304 1.97 10.07 3.79
CA VAL A 304 2.44 9.09 4.77
C VAL A 304 3.80 8.54 4.35
N SER A 305 4.77 8.62 5.25
CA SER A 305 6.10 8.03 5.09
C SER A 305 6.31 6.92 6.10
N LEU A 306 6.76 5.76 5.63
CA LEU A 306 7.04 4.58 6.44
C LEU A 306 8.49 4.13 6.27
N ALA A 307 9.14 3.82 7.37
CA ALA A 307 10.49 3.25 7.40
C ALA A 307 10.59 2.11 8.41
N ASN A 308 11.39 1.08 8.10
CA ASN A 308 11.67 -0.08 8.97
C ASN A 308 10.40 -0.70 9.59
N THR A 309 9.32 -0.76 8.81
CA THR A 309 8.00 -1.16 9.30
C THR A 309 7.57 -2.49 8.70
N VAL A 310 7.02 -3.36 9.53
CA VAL A 310 6.56 -4.70 9.12
C VAL A 310 5.04 -4.73 9.05
N PHE A 311 4.50 -5.28 7.96
CA PHE A 311 3.09 -5.61 7.80
C PHE A 311 2.95 -7.12 7.66
N ASP A 312 2.39 -7.78 8.67
CA ASP A 312 2.21 -9.22 8.71
C ASP A 312 0.73 -9.60 8.83
N SER A 313 0.27 -10.44 7.90
CA SER A 313 -1.03 -11.12 7.98
C SER A 313 -2.22 -10.16 8.05
N ASN A 314 -2.09 -8.96 7.49
CA ASN A 314 -3.20 -8.01 7.40
C ASN A 314 -4.10 -8.37 6.22
N ARG A 315 -5.39 -8.10 6.37
CA ARG A 315 -6.41 -8.50 5.42
C ARG A 315 -7.40 -7.39 5.09
N SER A 316 -7.82 -7.32 3.83
CA SER A 316 -8.98 -6.52 3.43
C SER A 316 -9.95 -7.29 2.54
N ASN A 317 -11.21 -6.88 2.54
CA ASN A 317 -12.26 -7.46 1.69
C ASN A 317 -12.37 -6.81 0.30
N LYS A 318 -11.54 -5.82 -0.01
CA LYS A 318 -11.59 -5.17 -1.31
C LYS A 318 -10.24 -4.79 -1.85
N LEU A 319 -9.52 -3.86 -1.22
CA LEU A 319 -8.29 -3.30 -1.79
C LEU A 319 -7.22 -3.19 -0.71
N GLY A 320 -5.94 -3.37 -1.06
CA GLY A 320 -4.85 -3.15 -0.13
C GLY A 320 -4.89 -4.08 1.10
N GLY A 321 -4.50 -5.35 0.95
CA GLY A 321 -4.48 -6.31 2.05
C GLY A 321 -3.75 -5.78 3.29
N ALA A 322 -2.64 -5.07 3.10
CA ALA A 322 -1.98 -4.30 4.16
C ALA A 322 -2.32 -2.81 4.09
N ILE A 323 -2.07 -2.19 2.94
CA ILE A 323 -2.19 -0.74 2.76
C ILE A 323 -3.07 -0.42 1.56
N ALA A 324 -3.99 0.53 1.68
CA ALA A 324 -4.71 1.13 0.55
C ALA A 324 -4.51 2.65 0.56
N THR A 325 -4.42 3.28 -0.63
CA THR A 325 -4.18 4.73 -0.73
C THR A 325 -5.05 5.34 -1.83
N GLU A 326 -6.07 6.11 -1.45
CA GLU A 326 -6.92 6.83 -2.39
C GLU A 326 -6.35 8.22 -2.69
N GLY A 327 -5.23 8.24 -3.43
CA GLY A 327 -4.49 9.46 -3.75
C GLY A 327 -3.61 9.95 -2.60
N GLY A 328 -2.96 11.10 -2.81
CA GLY A 328 -1.90 11.58 -1.92
C GLY A 328 -0.54 10.97 -2.26
N LEU A 329 0.39 11.04 -1.30
CA LEU A 329 1.75 10.54 -1.40
C LEU A 329 1.99 9.47 -0.33
N LEU A 330 2.36 8.27 -0.78
CA LEU A 330 2.78 7.19 0.10
C LEU A 330 4.23 6.82 -0.20
N GLU A 331 5.08 6.98 0.80
CA GLU A 331 6.50 6.63 0.74
C GLU A 331 6.80 5.44 1.66
N LEU A 332 7.41 4.40 1.12
CA LEU A 332 7.89 3.26 1.90
C LEU A 332 9.37 3.07 1.62
N ARG A 333 10.18 3.15 2.67
CA ARG A 333 11.63 3.13 2.59
C ARG A 333 12.23 2.21 3.64
N ASP A 334 13.55 2.05 3.57
CA ASP A 334 14.37 1.53 4.66
C ASP A 334 13.85 0.21 5.25
N GLY A 335 13.84 -0.86 4.44
CA GLY A 335 13.62 -2.21 4.96
C GLY A 335 12.19 -2.51 5.40
N CYS A 336 11.17 -1.79 4.91
CA CYS A 336 9.79 -2.22 5.15
C CYS A 336 9.55 -3.62 4.55
N LEU A 337 8.79 -4.43 5.30
CA LEU A 337 8.57 -5.84 5.01
C LEU A 337 7.07 -6.15 5.01
N PHE A 338 6.59 -6.75 3.93
CA PHE A 338 5.20 -7.20 3.77
C PHE A 338 5.17 -8.72 3.69
N VAL A 339 4.49 -9.36 4.63
CA VAL A 339 4.40 -10.82 4.73
C VAL A 339 2.94 -11.25 4.86
N ASN A 340 2.53 -12.23 4.06
CA ASN A 340 1.24 -12.93 4.20
C ASN A 340 0.00 -12.01 4.20
N ASN A 341 0.09 -10.84 3.58
CA ASN A 341 -1.02 -9.91 3.52
C ASN A 341 -1.98 -10.33 2.40
N THR A 342 -3.28 -10.19 2.63
CA THR A 342 -4.29 -10.78 1.74
C THR A 342 -5.41 -9.81 1.40
N SER A 343 -5.85 -9.81 0.15
CA SER A 343 -7.05 -9.08 -0.26
C SER A 343 -8.06 -10.02 -0.92
N HIS A 344 -9.30 -9.96 -0.47
CA HIS A 344 -10.38 -10.85 -0.88
C HIS A 344 -11.50 -10.04 -1.52
N ASP A 345 -11.36 -9.64 -2.80
CA ASP A 345 -12.43 -8.90 -3.49
C ASP A 345 -13.53 -9.84 -3.98
N GLN A 346 -14.76 -9.58 -3.54
CA GLN A 346 -16.01 -10.19 -4.03
C GLN A 346 -16.66 -9.35 -5.15
N THR A 347 -16.04 -8.22 -5.51
CA THR A 347 -16.50 -7.25 -6.51
C THR A 347 -15.45 -7.07 -7.61
N SER A 348 -15.83 -6.47 -8.74
CA SER A 348 -15.00 -6.41 -9.96
C SER A 348 -14.02 -5.22 -9.97
N ARG A 349 -13.24 -5.01 -8.90
CA ARG A 349 -12.25 -3.91 -8.81
C ARG A 349 -10.85 -4.47 -8.54
N PRO A 350 -9.78 -3.78 -8.97
CA PRO A 350 -8.42 -4.31 -8.92
C PRO A 350 -7.85 -4.37 -7.48
N PRO A 351 -7.71 -5.54 -6.83
CA PRO A 351 -7.21 -5.61 -5.46
C PRO A 351 -5.67 -5.45 -5.42
N ALA A 352 -5.09 -5.20 -4.25
CA ALA A 352 -3.63 -5.07 -4.07
C ALA A 352 -3.23 -5.39 -2.64
N ILE A 353 -1.95 -5.54 -2.32
CA ILE A 353 -1.45 -5.56 -0.93
C ILE A 353 -0.96 -4.19 -0.50
N VAL A 354 -0.24 -3.51 -1.39
CA VAL A 354 0.33 -2.18 -1.18
C VAL A 354 -0.28 -1.21 -2.19
N GLY A 355 -1.42 -0.63 -1.81
CA GLY A 355 -2.07 0.49 -2.48
C GLY A 355 -2.97 0.12 -3.67
N TYR A 356 -4.12 0.80 -3.76
CA TYR A 356 -4.89 1.01 -4.99
C TYR A 356 -5.03 2.51 -5.15
N LEU A 357 -4.30 3.11 -6.09
CA LEU A 357 -4.36 4.54 -6.35
C LEU A 357 -5.51 4.84 -7.31
N SER A 358 -6.55 5.54 -6.86
CA SER A 358 -7.64 6.00 -7.74
C SER A 358 -7.78 7.50 -7.67
N ALA A 359 -7.60 8.18 -8.81
CA ALA A 359 -8.29 9.44 -9.02
C ALA A 359 -9.78 9.13 -9.07
N LYS A 360 -10.60 9.68 -8.15
CA LYS A 360 -12.07 9.57 -8.22
C LYS A 360 -12.51 9.70 -9.69
N PRO A 361 -13.21 8.71 -10.27
CA PRO A 361 -13.89 8.96 -11.51
C PRO A 361 -14.86 10.09 -11.22
N SER A 362 -14.81 11.18 -11.99
CA SER A 362 -16.01 11.99 -12.18
C SER A 362 -17.13 10.99 -12.48
N ALA A 363 -18.27 11.13 -11.80
CA ALA A 363 -19.40 10.20 -11.90
C ALA A 363 -19.91 10.08 -13.35
N SER A 364 -19.26 9.25 -14.18
CA SER A 364 -19.64 8.99 -15.58
C SER A 364 -18.70 8.04 -16.37
N LEU A 365 -17.82 7.24 -15.76
CA LEU A 365 -16.99 6.28 -16.53
C LEU A 365 -17.13 4.83 -16.04
N ASN A 366 -18.34 4.30 -16.19
CA ASN A 366 -18.56 2.88 -16.45
C ASN A 366 -18.13 2.59 -17.89
N HIS A 367 -16.86 2.29 -18.16
CA HIS A 367 -16.44 1.64 -19.40
C HIS A 367 -15.17 0.83 -19.17
N TRP A 368 -15.31 -0.38 -18.63
CA TRP A 368 -14.34 -1.46 -18.82
C TRP A 368 -14.91 -2.36 -19.90
N ILE A 369 -14.39 -2.23 -21.12
CA ILE A 369 -14.84 -2.99 -22.29
C ILE A 369 -14.25 -4.39 -22.19
N TYR A 370 -15.12 -5.40 -22.06
CA TYR A 370 -14.78 -6.80 -22.22
C TYR A 370 -14.62 -7.13 -23.71
N LEU A 371 -13.46 -7.67 -24.12
CA LEU A 371 -13.35 -8.43 -25.36
C LEU A 371 -13.36 -9.93 -25.01
N LEU A 372 -14.50 -10.59 -25.20
CA LEU A 372 -14.58 -12.05 -25.23
C LEU A 372 -14.07 -12.55 -26.59
N PRO A 373 -13.32 -13.67 -26.66
CA PRO A 373 -12.96 -14.29 -27.93
C PRO A 373 -14.20 -14.87 -28.62
N SER A 374 -14.22 -14.73 -29.94
CA SER A 374 -15.21 -15.28 -30.85
C SER A 374 -15.49 -16.77 -30.59
N ARG A 375 -16.77 -17.14 -30.46
CA ARG A 375 -17.18 -18.52 -30.77
C ARG A 375 -17.49 -18.62 -32.26
N ILE A 376 -16.74 -19.52 -32.88
CA ILE A 376 -17.07 -20.24 -34.10
C ILE A 376 -18.46 -20.87 -33.94
N SER A 377 -19.39 -20.47 -34.80
CA SER A 377 -20.25 -21.36 -35.60
C SER A 377 -20.85 -20.56 -36.74
#